data_AF-A0A534A7E9-F1
#
_entry.id   AF-A0A534A7E9-F1
#
_cell.length_a   1.000
_cell.length_b   1.000
_cell.length_c   1.000
_cell.angle_alpha   90.00
_cell.angle_beta   90.00
_cell.angle_gamma   90.00
#
_symmetry.space_group_name_H-M   'P 1'
#
loop_
_entity.id
_entity.type
_entity.pdbx_description
1 polymer ?
#
loop_
_entity_poly.entity_id
_entity_poly.type
_entity_poly.pdbx_seq_one_letter_code
_entity_poly.pdbx_strand_id
1 'polypeptide(L)'
;MIRRIAAAWGTNETSGPSELTPMKRIAYQVLVLLALQLASHARAADIPGCQQNELLGFVPESEQVQQHRQFTLPTISYPFGTKLQSYEGGFELTLRVNQLGKVACYGLKNHFDEIQALNDQRREVFHEMQNWRYVPFLRDGQAVAAIVTEVLSEQETLKGHKQVPTVPLAQVHIGLRRSGCFGWCPSYSVDIYGDGHVVYVGNQFVDVVGEHRYQVAPEAVAKLANSLIAKDLWSMRESYRASITDNPTYTVTMQLGNQTHSIEDYVGQSVGMPAVVTEFEKEIDETADSESWIHLGHSAVTRLKQEGFAFASAAGGALLNRAVANENSHDDKAMLELIQLGVPVDTVSDDEGYPQEKHSLFELALQHQRAPLVDALVDKGALRTNGIPDQQKIDGAFRAAIEGANLSLAQKIWNAAGANARPAMTFPDRGDEAQSPPQQSPVTLLLAHHAYELKNWHALEVTKWLEGLGCDLRAHGADGTTLLHIAAEAGDAKLVRYLLDQGINPSTHGRYGPALGATHSEDVAMMLLEAGTDMSLMNDAGDSFRKFSEYNHWARVIAWLDKHPDSRKAK
;
A
#
# COMPACT_ATOMS: atom_id res chain seq x y z
N MET A 1 -28.22 3.53 48.15
CA MET A 1 -29.27 4.55 48.37
C MET A 1 -30.66 3.91 48.52
N ILE A 2 -31.11 3.07 47.57
CA ILE A 2 -32.42 2.38 47.59
C ILE A 2 -32.66 1.55 48.87
N ARG A 3 -31.66 0.80 49.36
CA ARG A 3 -31.74 0.04 50.63
C ARG A 3 -32.03 0.90 51.87
N ARG A 4 -31.54 2.15 51.92
CA ARG A 4 -31.79 3.06 53.06
C ARG A 4 -33.19 3.69 53.02
N ILE A 5 -33.79 3.80 51.83
CA ILE A 5 -35.12 4.38 51.62
C ILE A 5 -36.22 3.35 51.93
N ALA A 6 -36.01 2.08 51.58
CA ALA A 6 -36.90 0.97 51.96
C ALA A 6 -37.04 0.84 53.49
N ALA A 7 -35.93 0.98 54.21
CA ALA A 7 -35.91 0.97 55.68
C ALA A 7 -36.66 2.18 56.30
N ALA A 8 -36.56 3.37 55.68
CA ALA A 8 -37.26 4.58 56.14
C ALA A 8 -38.77 4.55 55.86
N TRP A 9 -39.25 3.71 54.95
CA TRP A 9 -40.66 3.61 54.58
C TRP A 9 -41.40 2.42 55.22
N GLY A 10 -40.72 1.62 56.04
CA GLY A 10 -41.32 0.56 56.85
C GLY A 10 -41.78 -0.68 56.07
N THR A 11 -41.20 -0.95 54.91
CA THR A 11 -41.58 -2.07 54.04
C THR A 11 -40.47 -3.12 53.94
N ASN A 12 -40.78 -4.40 54.11
CA ASN A 12 -39.83 -5.51 53.98
C ASN A 12 -39.40 -5.72 52.51
N GLU A 13 -38.17 -6.24 52.33
CA GLU A 13 -37.40 -6.34 51.07
C GLU A 13 -38.07 -7.08 49.89
N THR A 14 -39.27 -7.65 50.06
CA THR A 14 -39.97 -8.43 49.03
C THR A 14 -41.27 -7.80 48.53
N SER A 15 -41.61 -6.58 48.95
CA SER A 15 -42.82 -5.89 48.49
C SER A 15 -42.58 -5.13 47.18
N GLY A 16 -43.28 -5.54 46.12
CA GLY A 16 -43.26 -4.87 44.81
C GLY A 16 -43.98 -3.50 44.83
N PRO A 17 -43.81 -2.67 43.78
CA PRO A 17 -44.33 -1.29 43.72
C PRO A 17 -45.86 -1.18 43.87
N SER A 18 -46.58 -2.29 43.86
CA SER A 18 -48.03 -2.40 44.08
C SER A 18 -48.49 -2.09 45.51
N GLU A 19 -47.62 -2.10 46.52
CA GLU A 19 -48.02 -1.85 47.93
C GLU A 19 -47.76 -0.41 48.42
N LEU A 20 -47.18 0.45 47.58
CA LEU A 20 -46.88 1.83 47.93
C LEU A 20 -48.08 2.76 47.65
N THR A 21 -48.29 3.75 48.54
CA THR A 21 -49.28 4.83 48.32
C THR A 21 -48.93 5.64 47.07
N PRO A 22 -49.90 6.33 46.42
CA PRO A 22 -49.69 7.03 45.15
C PRO A 22 -48.51 8.01 45.17
N MET A 23 -48.36 8.80 46.25
CA MET A 23 -47.21 9.71 46.42
C MET A 23 -45.86 8.98 46.52
N LYS A 24 -45.81 7.83 47.23
CA LYS A 24 -44.57 7.06 47.39
C LYS A 24 -44.17 6.36 46.09
N ARG A 25 -45.12 5.98 45.23
CA ARG A 25 -44.85 5.44 43.88
C ARG A 25 -44.24 6.48 42.96
N ILE A 26 -44.77 7.71 42.97
CA ILE A 26 -44.21 8.81 42.17
C ILE A 26 -42.79 9.13 42.65
N ALA A 27 -42.56 9.21 43.95
CA ALA A 27 -41.22 9.43 44.51
C ALA A 27 -40.26 8.29 44.14
N TYR A 28 -40.70 7.02 44.20
CA TYR A 28 -39.90 5.86 43.80
C TYR A 28 -39.56 5.87 42.30
N GLN A 29 -40.54 6.18 41.43
CA GLN A 29 -40.32 6.30 39.98
C GLN A 29 -39.37 7.45 39.64
N VAL A 30 -39.51 8.62 40.29
CA VAL A 30 -38.61 9.76 40.12
C VAL A 30 -37.19 9.40 40.60
N LEU A 31 -37.04 8.69 41.72
CA LEU A 31 -35.75 8.21 42.22
C LEU A 31 -35.11 7.15 41.33
N VAL A 32 -35.90 6.25 40.74
CA VAL A 32 -35.41 5.25 39.77
C VAL A 32 -35.00 5.94 38.47
N LEU A 33 -35.76 6.93 37.98
CA LEU A 33 -35.39 7.76 36.83
C LEU A 33 -34.13 8.58 37.10
N LEU A 34 -34.00 9.19 38.27
CA LEU A 34 -32.77 9.89 38.70
C LEU A 34 -31.59 8.92 38.87
N ALA A 35 -31.82 7.71 39.39
CA ALA A 35 -30.78 6.69 39.50
C ALA A 35 -30.37 6.13 38.13
N LEU A 36 -31.29 6.01 37.17
CA LEU A 36 -31.01 5.64 35.78
C LEU A 36 -30.32 6.79 35.03
N GLN A 37 -30.67 8.04 35.30
CA GLN A 37 -29.97 9.23 34.80
C GLN A 37 -28.56 9.36 35.41
N LEU A 38 -28.37 9.04 36.69
CA LEU A 38 -27.05 9.03 37.32
C LEU A 38 -26.21 7.80 36.92
N ALA A 39 -26.84 6.65 36.64
CA ALA A 39 -26.17 5.46 36.13
C ALA A 39 -25.73 5.61 34.66
N SER A 40 -26.46 6.40 33.86
CA SER A 40 -26.02 6.80 32.51
C SER A 40 -24.88 7.84 32.52
N HIS A 41 -24.50 8.35 33.69
CA HIS A 41 -23.32 9.19 33.90
C HIS A 41 -22.24 8.50 34.74
N ALA A 42 -22.37 7.20 35.02
CA ALA A 42 -21.27 6.42 35.56
C ALA A 42 -20.21 6.30 34.45
N ARG A 43 -19.17 7.14 34.53
CA ARG A 43 -18.01 7.10 33.64
C ARG A 43 -17.48 5.67 33.59
N ALA A 44 -17.67 5.00 32.45
CA ALA A 44 -16.91 3.80 32.15
C ALA A 44 -15.42 4.21 32.13
N ALA A 45 -14.59 3.43 32.82
CA ALA A 45 -13.16 3.71 32.91
C ALA A 45 -12.57 3.75 31.49
N ASP A 46 -11.67 4.71 31.25
CA ASP A 46 -10.95 4.81 29.99
C ASP A 46 -10.27 3.48 29.64
N ILE A 47 -10.21 3.17 28.34
CA ILE A 47 -9.49 1.99 27.87
C ILE A 47 -8.06 2.05 28.44
N PRO A 48 -7.51 0.98 29.04
CA PRO A 48 -6.16 1.01 29.58
C PRO A 48 -5.10 0.95 28.47
N GLY A 49 -3.88 1.41 28.77
CA GLY A 49 -2.72 1.11 27.93
C GLY A 49 -2.35 -0.38 28.02
N CYS A 50 -1.91 -0.97 26.90
CA CYS A 50 -1.48 -2.36 26.85
C CYS A 50 -0.11 -2.55 27.51
N GLN A 51 0.09 -3.70 28.15
CA GLN A 51 1.42 -4.24 28.41
C GLN A 51 2.04 -4.72 27.09
N GLN A 52 3.38 -4.77 27.03
CA GLN A 52 4.09 -5.10 25.78
C GLN A 52 3.71 -6.48 25.20
N ASN A 53 3.53 -7.48 26.07
CA ASN A 53 3.10 -8.82 25.67
C ASN A 53 1.63 -8.88 25.20
N GLU A 54 0.79 -7.92 25.60
CA GLU A 54 -0.59 -7.81 25.13
C GLU A 54 -0.68 -7.25 23.71
N LEU A 55 0.40 -6.67 23.18
CA LEU A 55 0.47 -6.25 21.79
C LEU A 55 0.98 -7.35 20.85
N LEU A 56 1.15 -8.60 21.33
CA LEU A 56 1.42 -9.74 20.46
C LEU A 56 0.09 -10.40 20.04
N GLY A 57 -0.08 -10.69 18.75
CA GLY A 57 -1.29 -11.32 18.25
C GLY A 57 -1.39 -11.41 16.73
N PHE A 58 -2.59 -11.71 16.25
CA PHE A 58 -2.89 -11.70 14.82
C PHE A 58 -2.93 -10.25 14.32
N VAL A 59 -2.13 -9.91 13.32
CA VAL A 59 -2.16 -8.60 12.65
C VAL A 59 -2.96 -8.76 11.36
N PRO A 60 -4.20 -8.25 11.29
CA PRO A 60 -4.99 -8.26 10.06
C PRO A 60 -4.41 -7.29 9.03
N GLU A 61 -4.63 -7.58 7.76
CA GLU A 61 -4.27 -6.68 6.66
C GLU A 61 -5.02 -5.34 6.77
N SER A 62 -4.43 -4.27 6.25
CA SER A 62 -5.01 -2.92 6.31
C SER A 62 -6.42 -2.85 5.69
N GLU A 63 -6.66 -3.57 4.60
CA GLU A 63 -7.98 -3.68 3.97
C GLU A 63 -8.99 -4.38 4.88
N GLN A 64 -8.59 -5.46 5.56
CA GLN A 64 -9.44 -6.16 6.52
C GLN A 64 -9.80 -5.25 7.70
N VAL A 65 -8.85 -4.48 8.21
CA VAL A 65 -9.10 -3.48 9.25
C VAL A 65 -10.19 -2.52 8.80
N GLN A 66 -10.06 -1.94 7.60
CA GLN A 66 -11.02 -0.99 7.04
C GLN A 66 -12.41 -1.61 6.86
N GLN A 67 -12.50 -2.81 6.26
CA GLN A 67 -13.76 -3.51 6.04
C GLN A 67 -14.45 -3.93 7.35
N HIS A 68 -13.66 -4.24 8.38
CA HIS A 68 -14.18 -4.67 9.68
C HIS A 68 -14.56 -3.48 10.58
N ARG A 69 -14.08 -2.27 10.30
CA ARG A 69 -14.34 -1.07 11.11
C ARG A 69 -15.81 -0.67 11.08
N GLN A 70 -16.45 -0.58 12.25
CA GLN A 70 -17.88 -0.19 12.39
C GLN A 70 -18.07 1.23 12.96
N PHE A 71 -17.09 2.10 12.75
CA PHE A 71 -17.07 3.48 13.23
C PHE A 71 -16.26 4.35 12.27
N THR A 72 -16.43 5.66 12.39
CA THR A 72 -15.62 6.65 11.66
C THR A 72 -14.48 7.11 12.57
N LEU A 73 -13.27 7.17 12.03
CA LEU A 73 -12.12 7.72 12.76
C LEU A 73 -12.36 9.22 13.02
N PRO A 74 -12.24 9.68 14.27
CA PRO A 74 -12.39 11.10 14.57
C PRO A 74 -11.17 11.88 14.07
N THR A 75 -11.39 13.12 13.66
CA THR A 75 -10.32 14.08 13.36
C THR A 75 -10.03 14.93 14.59
N ILE A 76 -8.78 14.95 15.02
CA ILE A 76 -8.34 15.73 16.18
C ILE A 76 -8.08 17.16 15.72
N SER A 77 -8.82 18.12 16.27
CA SER A 77 -8.75 19.53 15.85
C SER A 77 -7.99 20.38 16.86
N TYR A 78 -7.06 21.18 16.35
CA TYR A 78 -6.21 22.07 17.12
C TYR A 78 -6.54 23.54 16.85
N PRO A 79 -6.39 24.45 17.84
CA PRO A 79 -6.48 25.88 17.59
C PRO A 79 -5.50 26.34 16.51
N PHE A 80 -5.90 27.31 15.70
CA PHE A 80 -5.02 27.90 14.70
C PHE A 80 -3.72 28.42 15.33
N GLY A 81 -2.58 28.11 14.70
CA GLY A 81 -1.24 28.51 15.13
C GLY A 81 -0.56 27.47 16.02
N THR A 82 -1.17 26.30 16.21
CA THR A 82 -0.57 25.19 16.95
C THR A 82 0.56 24.59 16.12
N LYS A 83 1.75 24.46 16.71
CA LYS A 83 2.87 23.77 16.08
C LYS A 83 2.65 22.27 16.17
N LEU A 84 2.05 21.70 15.14
CA LEU A 84 1.91 20.26 15.00
C LEU A 84 3.13 19.70 14.26
N GLN A 85 3.65 18.61 14.79
CA GLN A 85 4.59 17.73 14.10
C GLN A 85 4.15 16.31 14.46
N SER A 86 3.26 15.76 13.64
CA SER A 86 3.03 14.32 13.59
C SER A 86 3.91 13.75 12.48
N TYR A 87 4.68 12.71 12.81
CA TYR A 87 5.29 11.89 11.77
C TYR A 87 4.16 11.13 11.05
N GLU A 88 4.24 11.06 9.71
CA GLU A 88 3.33 10.28 8.86
C GLU A 88 1.82 10.56 9.06
N GLY A 89 1.43 11.83 9.09
CA GLY A 89 0.04 12.24 8.81
C GLY A 89 -0.97 12.15 9.96
N GLY A 90 -0.56 11.80 11.19
CA GLY A 90 -1.51 11.81 12.32
C GLY A 90 -1.04 11.22 13.64
N PHE A 91 -2.02 10.91 14.49
CA PHE A 91 -1.85 10.25 15.76
C PHE A 91 -2.08 8.74 15.62
N GLU A 92 -1.01 7.95 15.67
CA GLU A 92 -1.06 6.50 15.49
C GLU A 92 -1.43 5.77 16.81
N LEU A 93 -2.31 4.79 16.72
CA LEU A 93 -2.74 3.95 17.84
C LEU A 93 -2.65 2.47 17.44
N THR A 94 -1.86 1.70 18.19
CA THR A 94 -1.90 0.23 18.12
C THR A 94 -2.95 -0.28 19.10
N LEU A 95 -3.96 -1.00 18.63
CA LEU A 95 -5.11 -1.43 19.41
C LEU A 95 -5.11 -2.95 19.56
N ARG A 96 -5.28 -3.44 20.79
CA ARG A 96 -5.65 -4.84 21.01
C ARG A 96 -7.17 -4.96 20.89
N VAL A 97 -7.65 -5.62 19.84
CA VAL A 97 -9.06 -5.94 19.63
C VAL A 97 -9.30 -7.37 20.08
N ASN A 98 -10.26 -7.60 20.97
CA ASN A 98 -10.57 -8.95 21.45
C ASN A 98 -11.42 -9.75 20.44
N GLN A 99 -11.65 -11.03 20.73
CA GLN A 99 -12.42 -11.95 19.89
C GLN A 99 -13.89 -11.52 19.65
N LEU A 100 -14.41 -10.56 20.43
CA LEU A 100 -15.74 -10.00 20.26
C LEU A 100 -15.73 -8.68 19.45
N GLY A 101 -14.58 -8.28 18.91
CA GLY A 101 -14.44 -7.05 18.14
C GLY A 101 -14.38 -5.78 18.98
N LYS A 102 -14.12 -5.87 20.29
CA LYS A 102 -13.99 -4.70 21.17
C LYS A 102 -12.53 -4.34 21.40
N VAL A 103 -12.22 -3.05 21.41
CA VAL A 103 -10.92 -2.54 21.86
C VAL A 103 -10.75 -2.86 23.35
N ALA A 104 -9.67 -3.57 23.69
CA ALA A 104 -9.35 -4.01 25.04
C ALA A 104 -8.29 -3.13 25.70
N CYS A 105 -7.26 -2.73 24.95
CA CYS A 105 -6.20 -1.81 25.39
C CYS A 105 -5.55 -1.13 24.18
N TYR A 106 -4.71 -0.11 24.41
CA TYR A 106 -3.99 0.62 23.35
C TYR A 106 -2.48 0.75 23.60
N GLY A 107 -1.70 0.92 22.53
CA GLY A 107 -0.30 1.32 22.50
C GLY A 107 -0.13 2.69 21.83
N LEU A 108 0.91 3.43 22.22
CA LEU A 108 1.21 4.79 21.75
C LEU A 108 2.50 4.88 20.94
N LYS A 109 3.14 3.73 20.70
CA LYS A 109 4.32 3.67 19.86
C LYS A 109 3.88 3.88 18.42
N ASN A 110 4.54 4.79 17.71
CA ASN A 110 4.39 4.89 16.26
C ASN A 110 5.20 3.78 15.56
N HIS A 111 5.13 3.72 14.24
CA HIS A 111 5.93 2.80 13.42
C HIS A 111 7.47 2.95 13.63
N PHE A 112 7.98 4.06 14.18
CA PHE A 112 9.39 4.22 14.56
C PHE A 112 9.72 3.76 15.99
N ASP A 113 8.76 3.09 16.66
CA ASP A 113 8.85 2.64 18.06
C ASP A 113 8.95 3.79 19.10
N GLU A 114 8.63 5.02 18.69
CA GLU A 114 8.68 6.21 19.54
C GLU A 114 7.34 6.42 20.26
N ILE A 115 7.40 6.70 21.57
CA ILE A 115 6.19 6.97 22.36
C ILE A 115 5.66 8.36 22.03
N GLN A 116 4.45 8.41 21.46
CA GLN A 116 3.77 9.66 21.13
C GLN A 116 3.22 10.35 22.39
N ALA A 117 3.37 11.69 22.44
CA ALA A 117 2.87 12.49 23.56
C ALA A 117 1.33 12.56 23.58
N LEU A 118 0.74 12.44 24.78
CA LEU A 118 -0.69 12.66 25.00
C LEU A 118 -0.94 14.11 25.46
N ASN A 119 -1.50 14.93 24.56
CA ASN A 119 -2.08 16.23 24.90
C ASN A 119 -3.57 16.09 25.23
N ASP A 120 -4.23 17.19 25.60
CA ASP A 120 -5.63 17.17 25.99
C ASP A 120 -6.54 16.74 24.83
N GLN A 121 -6.28 17.20 23.62
CA GLN A 121 -7.04 16.84 22.43
C GLN A 121 -6.94 15.34 22.10
N ARG A 122 -5.75 14.74 22.17
CA ARG A 122 -5.55 13.29 21.98
C ARG A 122 -6.23 12.48 23.08
N ARG A 123 -6.26 12.99 24.32
CA ARG A 123 -6.93 12.31 25.44
C ARG A 123 -8.42 12.17 25.24
N GLU A 124 -9.06 13.12 24.56
CA GLU A 124 -10.51 13.07 24.29
C GLU A 124 -10.91 11.85 23.45
N VAL A 125 -10.04 11.40 22.54
CA VAL A 125 -10.27 10.20 21.69
C VAL A 125 -10.53 8.96 22.53
N PHE A 126 -9.85 8.79 23.67
CA PHE A 126 -9.97 7.58 24.50
C PHE A 126 -11.36 7.42 25.13
N HIS A 127 -12.11 8.52 25.27
CA HIS A 127 -13.49 8.46 25.76
C HIS A 127 -14.43 7.84 24.72
N GLU A 128 -14.22 8.14 23.43
CA GLU A 128 -15.02 7.59 22.34
C GLU A 128 -14.59 6.16 21.96
N MET A 129 -13.31 5.85 22.12
CA MET A 129 -12.72 4.56 21.77
C MET A 129 -13.37 3.36 22.49
N GLN A 130 -13.99 3.58 23.65
CA GLN A 130 -14.78 2.57 24.36
C GLN A 130 -15.95 2.02 23.52
N ASN A 131 -16.45 2.81 22.58
CA ASN A 131 -17.54 2.47 21.68
C ASN A 131 -17.08 1.93 20.32
N TRP A 132 -15.78 1.94 20.03
CA TRP A 132 -15.26 1.42 18.78
C TRP A 132 -15.47 -0.09 18.70
N ARG A 133 -16.01 -0.54 17.57
CA ARG A 133 -16.31 -1.94 17.29
C ARG A 133 -15.76 -2.32 15.94
N TYR A 134 -15.20 -3.53 15.90
CA TYR A 134 -14.83 -4.21 14.69
C TYR A 134 -15.72 -5.43 14.51
N VAL A 135 -15.99 -5.82 13.27
CA VAL A 135 -16.41 -7.18 12.98
C VAL A 135 -15.30 -8.13 13.48
N PRO A 136 -15.61 -9.20 14.25
CA PRO A 136 -14.59 -10.10 14.77
C PRO A 136 -13.65 -10.62 13.68
N PHE A 137 -12.35 -10.52 13.94
CA PHE A 137 -11.33 -11.06 13.04
C PHE A 137 -11.26 -12.58 13.17
N LEU A 138 -11.11 -13.25 12.03
CA LEU A 138 -11.08 -14.69 11.95
C LEU A 138 -9.71 -15.17 11.47
N ARG A 139 -9.21 -16.22 12.10
CA ARG A 139 -8.07 -17.01 11.63
C ARG A 139 -8.50 -18.47 11.61
N ASP A 140 -8.34 -19.14 10.49
CA ASP A 140 -8.80 -20.53 10.29
C ASP A 140 -10.27 -20.75 10.68
N GLY A 141 -11.12 -19.76 10.41
CA GLY A 141 -12.55 -19.77 10.74
C GLY A 141 -12.88 -19.55 12.21
N GLN A 142 -11.90 -19.28 13.08
CA GLN A 142 -12.10 -19.02 14.50
C GLN A 142 -11.82 -17.55 14.85
N ALA A 143 -12.62 -17.00 15.76
CA ALA A 143 -12.43 -15.63 16.24
C ALA A 143 -11.13 -15.52 17.06
N VAL A 144 -10.28 -14.57 16.69
CA VAL A 144 -8.98 -14.31 17.34
C VAL A 144 -8.91 -12.89 17.86
N ALA A 145 -8.06 -12.67 18.87
CA ALA A 145 -7.68 -11.31 19.23
C ALA A 145 -6.73 -10.77 18.15
N ALA A 146 -6.95 -9.53 17.74
CA ALA A 146 -6.23 -8.86 16.68
C ALA A 146 -5.46 -7.64 17.20
N ILE A 147 -4.34 -7.32 16.57
CA ILE A 147 -3.54 -6.12 16.79
C ILE A 147 -3.76 -5.21 15.60
N VAL A 148 -4.47 -4.10 15.81
CA VAL A 148 -4.92 -3.20 14.74
C VAL A 148 -4.22 -1.87 14.88
N THR A 149 -3.60 -1.36 13.82
CA THR A 149 -3.05 -0.01 13.80
C THR A 149 -4.06 0.95 13.15
N GLU A 150 -4.40 2.03 13.84
CA GLU A 150 -5.24 3.12 13.34
C GLU A 150 -4.46 4.44 13.38
N VAL A 151 -4.58 5.26 12.33
CA VAL A 151 -3.97 6.59 12.26
C VAL A 151 -5.08 7.64 12.24
N LEU A 152 -5.14 8.48 13.27
CA LEU A 152 -6.14 9.54 13.39
C LEU A 152 -5.59 10.83 12.80
N SER A 153 -6.32 11.43 11.86
CA SER A 153 -5.93 12.71 11.28
C SER A 153 -5.93 13.83 12.32
N GLU A 154 -4.90 14.68 12.25
CA GLU A 154 -4.75 15.87 13.09
C GLU A 154 -4.78 17.12 12.20
N GLN A 155 -5.59 18.11 12.56
CA GLN A 155 -5.73 19.33 11.76
C GLN A 155 -5.80 20.59 12.61
N GLU A 156 -5.45 21.72 12.03
CA GLU A 156 -5.75 23.03 12.60
C GLU A 156 -7.14 23.51 12.20
N THR A 157 -7.78 24.19 13.14
CA THR A 157 -8.93 25.05 12.88
C THR A 157 -8.50 26.26 12.04
N LEU A 158 -9.45 26.79 11.28
CA LEU A 158 -9.23 27.99 10.47
C LEU A 158 -9.00 29.21 11.37
N LYS A 159 -8.15 30.15 10.91
CA LYS A 159 -7.99 31.46 11.57
C LYS A 159 -9.29 32.26 11.60
N GLY A 160 -10.10 32.08 10.55
CA GLY A 160 -11.38 32.75 10.34
C GLY A 160 -11.79 32.62 8.88
N HIS A 161 -13.10 32.69 8.63
CA HIS A 161 -13.65 32.59 7.28
C HIS A 161 -13.30 33.84 6.44
N LYS A 162 -12.80 33.62 5.23
CA LYS A 162 -12.57 34.64 4.20
C LYS A 162 -13.65 34.50 3.13
N GLN A 163 -14.27 35.62 2.76
CA GLN A 163 -15.25 35.63 1.69
C GLN A 163 -14.59 35.29 0.35
N VAL A 164 -15.14 34.28 -0.33
CA VAL A 164 -14.69 33.87 -1.66
C VAL A 164 -15.16 34.91 -2.71
N PRO A 165 -14.29 35.38 -3.62
CA PRO A 165 -14.68 36.25 -4.72
C PRO A 165 -15.81 35.64 -5.58
N THR A 166 -16.90 36.38 -5.79
CA THR A 166 -17.98 35.97 -6.69
C THR A 166 -17.66 36.42 -8.11
N VAL A 167 -17.37 35.47 -8.99
CA VAL A 167 -17.02 35.74 -10.40
C VAL A 167 -17.82 34.82 -11.34
N PRO A 168 -18.07 35.23 -12.60
CA PRO A 168 -18.59 34.32 -13.62
C PRO A 168 -17.65 33.13 -13.83
N LEU A 169 -18.20 31.97 -14.20
CA LEU A 169 -17.40 30.75 -14.39
C LEU A 169 -16.24 30.98 -15.36
N ALA A 170 -16.43 31.71 -16.45
CA ALA A 170 -15.38 32.05 -17.43
C ALA A 170 -14.15 32.80 -16.86
N GLN A 171 -14.22 33.30 -15.61
CA GLN A 171 -13.12 33.95 -14.90
C GLN A 171 -12.52 33.05 -13.80
N VAL A 172 -12.91 31.77 -13.76
CA VAL A 172 -12.37 30.76 -12.85
C VAL A 172 -11.22 30.04 -13.52
N HIS A 173 -10.12 29.90 -12.79
CA HIS A 173 -8.98 29.07 -13.14
C HIS A 173 -8.53 28.31 -11.88
N ILE A 174 -8.44 26.99 -11.98
CA ILE A 174 -8.03 26.10 -10.90
C ILE A 174 -6.88 25.24 -11.41
N GLY A 175 -5.73 25.34 -10.77
CA GLY A 175 -4.52 24.62 -11.14
C GLY A 175 -4.01 23.73 -10.02
N LEU A 176 -3.32 22.66 -10.40
CA LEU A 176 -2.63 21.76 -9.50
C LEU A 176 -1.27 21.39 -10.08
N ARG A 177 -0.23 21.56 -9.28
CA ARG A 177 1.14 21.17 -9.64
C ARG A 177 1.67 20.18 -8.62
N ARG A 178 2.31 19.11 -9.10
CA ARG A 178 3.04 18.13 -8.29
C ARG A 178 4.51 18.07 -8.69
N SER A 179 5.41 18.29 -7.72
CA SER A 179 6.85 18.09 -7.93
C SER A 179 7.21 16.60 -7.82
N GLY A 180 8.43 16.24 -8.24
CA GLY A 180 9.01 14.93 -7.91
C GLY A 180 9.38 14.80 -6.42
N CYS A 181 9.82 13.60 -6.04
CA CYS A 181 10.36 13.21 -4.73
C CYS A 181 11.70 12.45 -4.92
N PHE A 182 12.33 11.93 -3.86
CA PHE A 182 13.45 11.01 -3.99
C PHE A 182 12.88 9.60 -4.28
N GLY A 183 12.59 9.35 -5.55
CA GLY A 183 11.95 8.11 -6.00
C GLY A 183 11.05 8.36 -7.20
N TRP A 184 9.93 7.63 -7.25
CA TRP A 184 9.09 7.45 -8.44
C TRP A 184 7.83 8.31 -8.46
N CYS A 185 7.81 9.44 -7.74
CA CYS A 185 6.60 10.26 -7.64
C CYS A 185 6.29 10.98 -8.97
N PRO A 186 5.09 10.79 -9.56
CA PRO A 186 4.67 11.49 -10.76
C PRO A 186 4.79 13.01 -10.63
N SER A 187 5.55 13.64 -11.53
CA SER A 187 5.65 15.09 -11.62
C SER A 187 4.91 15.61 -12.84
N TYR A 188 3.91 16.46 -12.58
CA TYR A 188 3.07 17.06 -13.62
C TYR A 188 2.38 18.33 -13.10
N SER A 189 1.73 19.05 -14.01
CA SER A 189 0.77 20.09 -13.66
C SER A 189 -0.48 20.00 -14.51
N VAL A 190 -1.59 20.49 -13.96
CA VAL A 190 -2.83 20.66 -14.68
C VAL A 190 -3.46 22.00 -14.36
N ASP A 191 -3.91 22.71 -15.39
CA ASP A 191 -4.63 23.98 -15.30
C ASP A 191 -6.01 23.83 -15.95
N ILE A 192 -7.07 24.05 -15.16
CA ILE A 192 -8.48 23.90 -15.58
C ILE A 192 -9.12 25.29 -15.61
N TYR A 193 -9.68 25.66 -16.77
CA TYR A 193 -10.31 26.95 -17.01
C TYR A 193 -11.83 26.83 -17.02
N GLY A 194 -12.51 27.91 -16.64
CA GLY A 194 -13.96 27.97 -16.51
C GLY A 194 -14.78 27.63 -17.76
N ASP A 195 -14.21 27.77 -18.94
CA ASP A 195 -14.83 27.37 -20.21
C ASP A 195 -14.65 25.88 -20.53
N GLY A 196 -14.00 25.12 -19.64
CA GLY A 196 -13.73 23.71 -19.80
C GLY A 196 -12.37 23.41 -20.47
N HIS A 197 -11.60 24.41 -20.89
CA HIS A 197 -10.25 24.17 -21.39
C HIS A 197 -9.35 23.62 -20.27
N VAL A 198 -8.53 22.62 -20.60
CA VAL A 198 -7.55 22.03 -19.70
C VAL A 198 -6.18 21.98 -20.37
N VAL A 199 -5.15 22.36 -19.62
CA VAL A 199 -3.74 22.16 -20.00
C VAL A 199 -3.13 21.18 -19.02
N TYR A 200 -2.67 20.03 -19.51
CA TYR A 200 -1.87 19.09 -18.73
C TYR A 200 -0.42 19.16 -19.19
N VAL A 201 0.53 19.12 -18.26
CA VAL A 201 1.97 19.05 -18.56
C VAL A 201 2.59 17.93 -17.75
N GLY A 202 2.93 16.82 -18.41
CA GLY A 202 3.64 15.69 -17.81
C GLY A 202 5.15 15.87 -17.86
N ASN A 203 5.86 15.62 -16.76
CA ASN A 203 7.32 15.79 -16.69
C ASN A 203 8.05 14.44 -16.49
N GLN A 204 8.01 13.90 -15.27
CA GLN A 204 8.74 12.68 -14.89
C GLN A 204 7.81 11.68 -14.19
N PHE A 205 8.11 10.39 -14.29
CA PHE A 205 7.32 9.30 -13.69
C PHE A 205 5.83 9.33 -14.10
N VAL A 206 5.58 9.74 -15.34
CA VAL A 206 4.27 9.68 -16.01
C VAL A 206 4.45 9.01 -17.36
N ASP A 207 3.44 8.29 -17.83
CA ASP A 207 3.52 7.58 -19.11
C ASP A 207 3.50 8.56 -20.29
N VAL A 208 2.64 9.58 -20.21
CA VAL A 208 2.50 10.60 -21.25
C VAL A 208 3.13 11.92 -20.79
N VAL A 209 4.25 12.29 -21.42
CA VAL A 209 5.02 13.49 -21.12
C VAL A 209 4.72 14.62 -22.10
N GLY A 210 4.96 15.86 -21.68
CA GLY A 210 4.78 17.05 -22.49
C GLY A 210 3.45 17.75 -22.24
N GLU A 211 3.21 18.81 -23.00
CA GLU A 211 2.01 19.64 -22.90
C GLU A 211 0.87 19.08 -23.77
N HIS A 212 -0.29 18.88 -23.16
CA HIS A 212 -1.51 18.38 -23.79
C HIS A 212 -2.69 19.31 -23.51
N ARG A 213 -3.54 19.54 -24.51
CA ARG A 213 -4.63 20.52 -24.44
C ARG A 213 -5.93 19.89 -24.90
N TYR A 214 -6.92 19.89 -24.02
CA TYR A 214 -8.21 19.26 -24.27
C TYR A 214 -9.33 20.02 -23.55
N GLN A 215 -10.57 19.54 -23.71
CA GLN A 215 -11.72 20.09 -23.03
C GLN A 215 -12.41 19.07 -22.14
N VAL A 216 -12.91 19.58 -21.01
CA VAL A 216 -13.86 18.90 -20.12
C VAL A 216 -15.18 19.66 -20.14
N ALA A 217 -16.25 19.03 -19.64
CA ALA A 217 -17.54 19.68 -19.56
C ALA A 217 -17.48 20.90 -18.62
N PRO A 218 -17.94 22.10 -19.02
CA PRO A 218 -17.99 23.27 -18.13
C PRO A 218 -18.75 23.01 -16.82
N GLU A 219 -19.73 22.09 -16.83
CA GLU A 219 -20.44 21.65 -15.64
C GLU A 219 -19.53 20.94 -14.62
N ALA A 220 -18.49 20.24 -15.07
CA ALA A 220 -17.49 19.64 -14.19
C ALA A 220 -16.65 20.73 -13.50
N VAL A 221 -16.23 21.76 -14.25
CA VAL A 221 -15.52 22.92 -13.69
C VAL A 221 -16.38 23.69 -12.69
N ALA A 222 -17.68 23.84 -12.97
CA ALA A 222 -18.63 24.45 -12.05
C ALA A 222 -18.76 23.65 -10.73
N LYS A 223 -18.76 22.31 -10.79
CA LYS A 223 -18.73 21.47 -9.58
C LYS A 223 -17.45 21.67 -8.78
N LEU A 224 -16.30 21.71 -9.44
CA LEU A 224 -15.01 21.96 -8.80
C LEU A 224 -14.98 23.34 -8.10
N ALA A 225 -15.45 24.39 -8.78
CA ALA A 225 -15.56 25.72 -8.20
C ALA A 225 -16.52 25.78 -6.98
N ASN A 226 -17.63 25.04 -7.02
CA ASN A 226 -18.54 24.93 -5.87
C ASN A 226 -17.91 24.16 -4.70
N SER A 227 -17.12 23.12 -5.00
CA SER A 227 -16.40 22.34 -3.98
C SER A 227 -15.39 23.19 -3.21
N LEU A 228 -14.65 24.04 -3.92
CA LEU A 228 -13.74 25.03 -3.33
C LEU A 228 -14.43 25.90 -2.27
N ILE A 229 -15.63 26.40 -2.59
CA ILE A 229 -16.43 27.23 -1.69
C ILE A 229 -16.92 26.39 -0.49
N ALA A 230 -17.47 25.21 -0.76
CA ALA A 230 -18.03 24.33 0.27
C ALA A 230 -16.98 23.86 1.29
N LYS A 231 -15.73 23.65 0.85
CA LYS A 231 -14.59 23.26 1.68
C LYS A 231 -13.86 24.43 2.35
N ASP A 232 -14.31 25.66 2.11
CA ASP A 232 -13.71 26.89 2.64
C ASP A 232 -12.19 27.04 2.33
N LEU A 233 -11.78 26.60 1.14
CA LEU A 233 -10.35 26.56 0.76
C LEU A 233 -9.71 27.95 0.70
N TRP A 234 -10.49 28.98 0.40
CA TRP A 234 -10.02 30.37 0.36
C TRP A 234 -9.56 30.88 1.74
N SER A 235 -10.05 30.27 2.81
CA SER A 235 -9.72 30.58 4.20
C SER A 235 -8.47 29.88 4.71
N MET A 236 -7.95 28.90 3.95
CA MET A 236 -6.78 28.11 4.32
C MET A 236 -5.50 28.96 4.35
N ARG A 237 -4.43 28.38 4.92
CA ARG A 237 -3.09 28.97 4.83
C ARG A 237 -2.56 28.81 3.41
N GLU A 238 -1.64 29.70 3.08
CA GLU A 238 -0.96 29.63 1.78
C GLU A 238 0.10 28.51 1.73
N SER A 239 0.55 27.99 2.89
CA SER A 239 1.61 26.99 2.94
C SER A 239 1.53 26.12 4.20
N TYR A 240 1.65 24.81 4.01
CA TYR A 240 1.76 23.76 5.02
C TYR A 240 2.99 22.91 4.70
N ARG A 241 4.11 23.18 5.39
CA ARG A 241 5.38 22.48 5.16
C ARG A 241 5.89 21.76 6.38
N ALA A 242 6.05 20.44 6.24
CA ALA A 242 6.83 19.64 7.18
C ALA A 242 8.35 19.82 6.96
N SER A 243 9.13 19.57 8.01
CA SER A 243 10.60 19.58 7.97
C SER A 243 11.15 18.21 7.54
N ILE A 244 10.69 17.73 6.39
CA ILE A 244 11.11 16.46 5.75
C ILE A 244 11.78 16.82 4.40
N THR A 245 12.57 15.93 3.80
CA THR A 245 13.29 16.22 2.53
C THR A 245 12.84 15.37 1.34
N ASP A 246 12.07 14.31 1.58
CA ASP A 246 11.80 13.27 0.60
C ASP A 246 10.29 13.08 0.31
N ASN A 247 9.60 14.16 -0.01
CA ASN A 247 8.19 14.08 -0.41
C ASN A 247 7.97 15.06 -1.56
N PRO A 248 6.95 14.83 -2.41
CA PRO A 248 6.56 15.81 -3.40
C PRO A 248 5.92 17.03 -2.73
N THR A 249 6.04 18.19 -3.38
CA THR A 249 5.25 19.39 -3.05
C THR A 249 4.06 19.44 -3.99
N TYR A 250 2.86 19.56 -3.43
CA TYR A 250 1.65 19.86 -4.17
C TYR A 250 1.31 21.34 -4.05
N THR A 251 0.83 21.94 -5.12
CA THR A 251 0.43 23.35 -5.12
C THR A 251 -0.90 23.48 -5.82
N VAL A 252 -1.94 23.76 -5.03
CA VAL A 252 -3.26 24.13 -5.52
C VAL A 252 -3.26 25.63 -5.79
N THR A 253 -3.69 26.05 -6.98
CA THR A 253 -3.86 27.45 -7.35
C THR A 253 -5.32 27.70 -7.69
N MET A 254 -5.91 28.71 -7.08
CA MET A 254 -7.29 29.11 -7.27
C MET A 254 -7.31 30.58 -7.68
N GLN A 255 -7.61 30.84 -8.94
CA GLN A 255 -7.74 32.18 -9.48
C GLN A 255 -9.21 32.47 -9.80
N LEU A 256 -9.74 33.52 -9.18
CA LEU A 256 -11.12 33.98 -9.32
C LEU A 256 -11.09 35.45 -9.76
N GLY A 257 -11.24 35.67 -11.07
CA GLY A 257 -11.03 36.99 -11.69
C GLY A 257 -9.56 37.43 -11.56
N ASN A 258 -9.35 38.56 -10.89
CA ASN A 258 -8.00 39.14 -10.67
C ASN A 258 -7.36 38.72 -9.34
N GLN A 259 -8.04 37.89 -8.54
CA GLN A 259 -7.54 37.43 -7.25
C GLN A 259 -7.04 35.99 -7.37
N THR A 260 -5.90 35.71 -6.76
CA THR A 260 -5.32 34.38 -6.70
C THR A 260 -5.07 34.01 -5.25
N HIS A 261 -5.42 32.79 -4.89
CA HIS A 261 -5.02 32.14 -3.66
C HIS A 261 -4.38 30.80 -4.00
N SER A 262 -3.26 30.48 -3.35
CA SER A 262 -2.55 29.22 -3.56
C SER A 262 -2.31 28.56 -2.21
N ILE A 263 -2.37 27.23 -2.19
CA ILE A 263 -2.09 26.40 -1.03
C ILE A 263 -0.93 25.48 -1.43
N GLU A 264 0.18 25.61 -0.73
CA GLU A 264 1.32 24.69 -0.84
C GLU A 264 1.18 23.59 0.22
N ASP A 265 1.08 22.34 -0.24
CA ASP A 265 1.09 21.12 0.57
C ASP A 265 2.45 20.43 0.41
N TYR A 266 3.21 20.38 1.51
CA TYR A 266 4.40 19.56 1.61
C TYR A 266 4.30 18.70 2.87
N VAL A 267 3.68 17.53 2.72
CA VAL A 267 3.28 16.65 3.83
C VAL A 267 2.42 17.42 4.84
N GLY A 268 1.47 18.20 4.32
CA GLY A 268 0.73 19.21 5.04
C GLY A 268 -0.09 18.62 6.19
N GLN A 269 -0.66 17.43 6.01
CA GLN A 269 -1.43 16.75 7.06
C GLN A 269 -0.58 16.48 8.32
N SER A 270 0.72 16.21 8.17
CA SER A 270 1.67 16.07 9.29
C SER A 270 1.90 17.37 10.09
N VAL A 271 1.50 18.51 9.53
CA VAL A 271 1.63 19.84 10.16
C VAL A 271 0.28 20.53 10.31
N GLY A 272 -0.81 19.77 10.32
CA GLY A 272 -2.15 20.27 10.64
C GLY A 272 -2.94 20.81 9.46
N MET A 273 -2.56 20.51 8.22
CA MET A 273 -3.38 20.83 7.06
C MET A 273 -4.72 20.08 7.12
N PRO A 274 -5.86 20.77 6.98
CA PRO A 274 -7.15 20.11 6.92
C PRO A 274 -7.23 19.10 5.75
N ALA A 275 -7.78 17.91 6.02
CA ALA A 275 -7.86 16.81 5.05
C ALA A 275 -8.60 17.18 3.75
N VAL A 276 -9.52 18.14 3.84
CA VAL A 276 -10.27 18.69 2.70
C VAL A 276 -9.39 19.30 1.60
N VAL A 277 -8.14 19.70 1.91
CA VAL A 277 -7.18 20.16 0.90
C VAL A 277 -6.78 18.98 -0.01
N THR A 278 -6.36 17.86 0.59
CA THR A 278 -6.01 16.63 -0.14
C THR A 278 -7.21 16.07 -0.90
N GLU A 279 -8.42 16.14 -0.34
CA GLU A 279 -9.64 15.78 -1.05
C GLU A 279 -9.86 16.65 -2.30
N PHE A 280 -9.59 17.96 -2.22
CA PHE A 280 -9.74 18.86 -3.36
C PHE A 280 -8.68 18.65 -4.43
N GLU A 281 -7.43 18.35 -4.05
CA GLU A 281 -6.38 17.95 -4.99
C GLU A 281 -6.81 16.74 -5.83
N LYS A 282 -7.44 15.75 -5.19
CA LYS A 282 -8.01 14.58 -5.88
C LYS A 282 -9.15 14.98 -6.82
N GLU A 283 -10.04 15.88 -6.41
CA GLU A 283 -11.13 16.37 -7.27
C GLU A 283 -10.62 17.10 -8.52
N ILE A 284 -9.49 17.82 -8.43
CA ILE A 284 -8.83 18.44 -9.58
C ILE A 284 -8.38 17.34 -10.56
N ASP A 285 -7.69 16.31 -10.07
CA ASP A 285 -7.23 15.19 -10.92
C ASP A 285 -8.38 14.42 -11.55
N GLU A 286 -9.43 14.14 -10.78
CA GLU A 286 -10.64 13.48 -11.28
C GLU A 286 -11.33 14.33 -12.36
N THR A 287 -11.37 15.66 -12.18
CA THR A 287 -11.96 16.58 -13.17
C THR A 287 -11.13 16.64 -14.45
N ALA A 288 -9.81 16.67 -14.32
CA ALA A 288 -8.88 16.68 -15.45
C ALA A 288 -8.72 15.30 -16.10
N ASP A 289 -9.06 14.22 -15.42
CA ASP A 289 -8.66 12.86 -15.81
C ASP A 289 -7.11 12.76 -15.93
N SER A 290 -6.40 13.37 -14.97
CA SER A 290 -4.93 13.35 -14.86
C SER A 290 -4.38 11.93 -14.82
N GLU A 291 -5.10 11.02 -14.16
CA GLU A 291 -4.78 9.60 -14.03
C GLU A 291 -4.45 8.95 -15.38
N SER A 292 -5.28 9.18 -16.41
CA SER A 292 -5.08 8.60 -17.74
C SER A 292 -3.77 8.99 -18.43
N TRP A 293 -3.17 10.11 -18.03
CA TRP A 293 -1.89 10.59 -18.54
C TRP A 293 -0.70 10.07 -17.72
N ILE A 294 -0.89 9.97 -16.40
CA ILE A 294 0.10 9.44 -15.45
C ILE A 294 0.28 7.95 -15.67
N HIS A 295 -0.84 7.22 -15.72
CA HIS A 295 -0.96 5.81 -16.01
C HIS A 295 -1.79 5.66 -17.28
N LEU A 296 -1.14 5.29 -18.38
CA LEU A 296 -1.71 5.32 -19.72
C LEU A 296 -3.10 4.69 -19.75
N GLY A 297 -4.10 5.52 -20.00
CA GLY A 297 -5.50 5.11 -20.18
C GLY A 297 -6.00 5.34 -21.60
N HIS A 298 -7.09 4.65 -21.96
CA HIS A 298 -7.73 4.81 -23.27
C HIS A 298 -8.17 6.25 -23.58
N SER A 299 -8.54 7.06 -22.58
CA SER A 299 -8.88 8.48 -22.77
C SER A 299 -7.67 9.30 -23.22
N ALA A 300 -6.48 9.06 -22.65
CA ALA A 300 -5.24 9.70 -23.10
C ALA A 300 -4.90 9.32 -24.55
N VAL A 301 -5.00 8.04 -24.92
CA VAL A 301 -4.81 7.61 -26.33
C VAL A 301 -5.79 8.30 -27.27
N THR A 302 -7.05 8.44 -26.86
CA THR A 302 -8.07 9.16 -27.64
C THR A 302 -7.71 10.63 -27.83
N ARG A 303 -7.21 11.31 -26.79
CA ARG A 303 -6.78 12.71 -26.87
C ARG A 303 -5.53 12.88 -27.74
N LEU A 304 -4.54 12.00 -27.61
CA LEU A 304 -3.35 11.98 -28.47
C LEU A 304 -3.70 11.87 -29.96
N LYS A 305 -4.73 11.08 -30.30
CA LYS A 305 -5.24 11.00 -31.68
C LYS A 305 -5.83 12.33 -32.16
N GLN A 306 -6.60 13.01 -31.30
CA GLN A 306 -7.22 14.30 -31.61
C GLN A 306 -6.17 15.41 -31.80
N GLU A 307 -5.08 15.34 -31.03
CA GLU A 307 -3.94 16.26 -31.13
C GLU A 307 -3.05 15.99 -32.35
N GLY A 308 -3.26 14.87 -33.07
CA GLY A 308 -2.44 14.48 -34.21
C GLY A 308 -1.05 13.98 -33.81
N PHE A 309 -0.94 13.35 -32.64
CA PHE A 309 0.32 12.79 -32.14
C PHE A 309 0.93 11.80 -33.14
N ALA A 310 2.23 11.91 -33.37
CA ALA A 310 2.96 11.04 -34.28
C ALA A 310 3.29 9.70 -33.60
N PHE A 311 2.36 8.75 -33.63
CA PHE A 311 2.54 7.42 -33.02
C PHE A 311 3.76 6.67 -33.57
N ALA A 312 3.98 6.71 -34.89
CA ALA A 312 5.13 6.08 -35.55
C ALA A 312 6.42 6.93 -35.41
N SER A 313 6.77 7.31 -34.18
CA SER A 313 7.94 8.12 -33.85
C SER A 313 8.71 7.57 -32.65
N ALA A 314 9.91 8.06 -32.41
CA ALA A 314 10.69 7.74 -31.21
C ALA A 314 9.94 8.13 -29.92
N ALA A 315 9.20 9.25 -29.94
CA ALA A 315 8.37 9.68 -28.81
C ALA A 315 7.22 8.69 -28.53
N GLY A 316 6.60 8.13 -29.58
CA GLY A 316 5.61 7.07 -29.44
C GLY A 316 6.20 5.81 -28.82
N GLY A 317 7.40 5.41 -29.26
CA GLY A 317 8.13 4.26 -28.68
C GLY A 317 8.48 4.45 -27.21
N ALA A 318 8.96 5.63 -26.84
CA ALA A 318 9.25 5.98 -25.44
C ALA A 318 7.99 5.98 -24.56
N LEU A 319 6.87 6.51 -25.07
CA LEU A 319 5.57 6.47 -24.38
C LEU A 319 5.14 5.02 -24.09
N LEU A 320 5.15 4.15 -25.10
CA LEU A 320 4.76 2.75 -24.91
C LEU A 320 5.71 2.03 -23.95
N ASN A 321 7.02 2.31 -24.02
CA ASN A 321 7.99 1.70 -23.11
C ASN A 321 7.73 2.09 -21.65
N ARG A 322 7.55 3.39 -21.37
CA ARG A 322 7.15 3.86 -20.02
C ARG A 322 5.87 3.19 -19.55
N ALA A 323 4.84 3.16 -20.39
CA ALA A 323 3.55 2.57 -20.03
C ALA A 323 3.63 1.08 -19.72
N VAL A 324 4.47 0.32 -20.45
CA VAL A 324 4.66 -1.11 -20.20
C VAL A 324 5.46 -1.35 -18.91
N ALA A 325 6.51 -0.56 -18.68
CA ALA A 325 7.38 -0.64 -17.49
C ALA A 325 6.71 -0.10 -16.21
N ASN A 326 5.72 0.76 -16.33
CA ASN A 326 4.99 1.32 -15.19
C ASN A 326 4.00 0.29 -14.63
N GLU A 327 4.31 -0.27 -13.46
CA GLU A 327 3.48 -1.30 -12.83
C GLU A 327 2.08 -0.82 -12.46
N ASN A 328 1.92 0.47 -12.21
CA ASN A 328 0.64 1.10 -11.90
C ASN A 328 -0.22 1.34 -13.15
N SER A 329 0.35 1.19 -14.35
CA SER A 329 -0.38 1.31 -15.62
C SER A 329 -1.05 -0.01 -15.97
N HIS A 330 -2.38 -0.01 -15.99
CA HIS A 330 -3.16 -1.25 -16.08
C HIS A 330 -4.04 -1.37 -17.35
N ASP A 331 -4.04 -0.38 -18.23
CA ASP A 331 -4.83 -0.42 -19.47
C ASP A 331 -4.05 -1.07 -20.63
N ASP A 332 -3.92 -2.40 -20.58
CA ASP A 332 -3.29 -3.19 -21.64
C ASP A 332 -3.96 -2.99 -23.02
N LYS A 333 -5.24 -2.59 -23.05
CA LYS A 333 -5.95 -2.31 -24.30
C LYS A 333 -5.47 -1.00 -24.93
N ALA A 334 -5.26 0.03 -24.12
CA ALA A 334 -4.64 1.28 -24.57
C ALA A 334 -3.22 1.04 -25.11
N MET A 335 -2.42 0.22 -24.43
CA MET A 335 -1.07 -0.16 -24.90
C MET A 335 -1.12 -0.96 -26.21
N LEU A 336 -2.06 -1.90 -26.35
CA LEU A 336 -2.28 -2.64 -27.60
C LEU A 336 -2.70 -1.71 -28.75
N GLU A 337 -3.55 -0.75 -28.47
CA GLU A 337 -4.00 0.24 -29.43
C GLU A 337 -2.81 1.07 -29.95
N LEU A 338 -1.87 1.46 -29.09
CA LEU A 338 -0.63 2.11 -29.52
C LEU A 338 0.19 1.24 -30.49
N ILE A 339 0.34 -0.05 -30.20
CA ILE A 339 1.02 -1.00 -31.10
C ILE A 339 0.30 -1.07 -32.46
N GLN A 340 -1.04 -1.07 -32.46
CA GLN A 340 -1.86 -1.07 -33.67
C GLN A 340 -1.76 0.24 -34.46
N LEU A 341 -1.53 1.37 -33.78
CA LEU A 341 -1.28 2.68 -34.38
C LEU A 341 0.14 2.82 -34.96
N GLY A 342 0.96 1.78 -34.85
CA GLY A 342 2.29 1.73 -35.47
C GLY A 342 3.40 2.31 -34.61
N VAL A 343 3.21 2.37 -33.28
CA VAL A 343 4.29 2.70 -32.36
C VAL A 343 5.46 1.71 -32.54
N PRO A 344 6.72 2.20 -32.65
CA PRO A 344 7.89 1.33 -32.69
C PRO A 344 8.02 0.50 -31.41
N VAL A 345 8.27 -0.80 -31.56
CA VAL A 345 8.38 -1.77 -30.44
C VAL A 345 9.82 -2.15 -30.09
N ASP A 346 10.78 -1.76 -30.94
CA ASP A 346 12.21 -2.05 -30.77
C ASP A 346 12.99 -0.87 -30.17
N THR A 347 12.30 0.20 -29.77
CA THR A 347 12.95 1.39 -29.18
C THR A 347 13.35 1.12 -27.73
N VAL A 348 14.65 1.09 -27.49
CA VAL A 348 15.20 1.23 -26.13
C VAL A 348 14.98 2.68 -25.70
N SER A 349 14.34 2.90 -24.55
CA SER A 349 14.11 4.27 -24.05
C SER A 349 15.37 4.78 -23.38
N ASP A 350 15.86 5.95 -23.78
CA ASP A 350 16.97 6.66 -23.10
C ASP A 350 16.48 7.53 -21.91
N ASP A 351 15.24 7.32 -21.42
CA ASP A 351 14.69 8.14 -20.33
C ASP A 351 15.52 7.97 -19.04
N GLU A 352 16.20 9.04 -18.63
CA GLU A 352 17.03 9.12 -17.41
C GLU A 352 16.24 8.96 -16.09
N GLY A 353 14.92 8.75 -16.17
CA GLY A 353 14.02 8.63 -15.02
C GLY A 353 13.85 7.21 -14.47
N TYR A 354 13.94 6.16 -15.30
CA TYR A 354 13.76 4.76 -14.86
C TYR A 354 15.08 4.01 -14.74
N PRO A 355 15.23 3.04 -13.82
CA PRO A 355 16.45 2.27 -13.72
C PRO A 355 16.52 1.50 -15.04
N GLN A 356 17.54 1.80 -15.83
CA GLN A 356 17.73 1.23 -17.15
C GLN A 356 18.20 -0.22 -17.01
N GLU A 357 17.33 -1.11 -16.55
CA GLU A 357 17.49 -2.52 -16.83
C GLU A 357 17.29 -2.68 -18.33
N LYS A 358 18.26 -3.31 -18.99
CA LYS A 358 18.32 -3.41 -20.46
C LYS A 358 17.31 -4.42 -21.00
N HIS A 359 16.06 -4.33 -20.57
CA HIS A 359 14.97 -5.16 -21.05
C HIS A 359 14.37 -4.56 -22.32
N SER A 360 14.12 -5.41 -23.29
CA SER A 360 13.27 -5.07 -24.43
C SER A 360 11.82 -4.86 -23.97
N LEU A 361 11.03 -4.12 -24.75
CA LEU A 361 9.58 -3.97 -24.52
C LEU A 361 8.88 -5.33 -24.33
N PHE A 362 9.35 -6.34 -25.06
CA PHE A 362 8.81 -7.70 -24.98
C PHE A 362 9.12 -8.39 -23.65
N GLU A 363 10.34 -8.23 -23.12
CA GLU A 363 10.72 -8.75 -21.81
C GLU A 363 9.96 -8.05 -20.69
N LEU A 364 9.82 -6.71 -20.75
CA LEU A 364 9.01 -5.95 -19.80
C LEU A 364 7.53 -6.41 -19.81
N ALA A 365 6.96 -6.66 -21.00
CA ALA A 365 5.60 -7.19 -21.11
C ALA A 365 5.46 -8.59 -20.49
N LEU A 366 6.51 -9.41 -20.50
CA LEU A 366 6.53 -10.73 -19.86
C LEU A 366 6.67 -10.63 -18.33
N GLN A 367 7.59 -9.79 -17.86
CA GLN A 367 7.87 -9.56 -16.44
C GLN A 367 6.63 -8.98 -15.73
N HIS A 368 5.99 -7.97 -16.31
CA HIS A 368 4.75 -7.38 -15.78
C HIS A 368 3.47 -8.15 -16.20
N GLN A 369 3.60 -9.37 -16.71
CA GLN A 369 2.50 -10.29 -17.02
C GLN A 369 1.43 -9.76 -18.01
N ARG A 370 1.80 -8.89 -18.94
CA ARG A 370 0.90 -8.25 -19.93
C ARG A 370 0.61 -9.17 -21.10
N ALA A 371 -0.11 -10.27 -20.84
CA ALA A 371 -0.40 -11.32 -21.82
C ALA A 371 -0.90 -10.83 -23.19
N PRO A 372 -1.80 -9.81 -23.29
CA PRO A 372 -2.25 -9.31 -24.59
C PRO A 372 -1.13 -8.71 -25.43
N LEU A 373 -0.20 -7.97 -24.80
CA LEU A 373 0.96 -7.40 -25.49
C LEU A 373 1.94 -8.48 -25.92
N VAL A 374 2.16 -9.49 -25.09
CA VAL A 374 3.02 -10.63 -25.41
C VAL A 374 2.57 -11.30 -26.71
N ASP A 375 1.27 -11.54 -26.89
CA ASP A 375 0.73 -12.13 -28.11
C ASP A 375 1.01 -11.26 -29.35
N ALA A 376 0.71 -9.95 -29.25
CA ALA A 376 0.94 -9.01 -30.35
C ALA A 376 2.42 -8.91 -30.74
N LEU A 377 3.34 -8.99 -29.76
CA LEU A 377 4.78 -8.90 -29.98
C LEU A 377 5.36 -10.21 -30.55
N VAL A 378 4.87 -11.37 -30.10
CA VAL A 378 5.24 -12.67 -30.70
C VAL A 378 4.84 -12.72 -32.17
N ASP A 379 3.62 -12.26 -32.51
CA ASP A 379 3.12 -12.20 -33.90
C ASP A 379 3.97 -11.27 -34.78
N LYS A 380 4.54 -10.22 -34.19
CA LYS A 380 5.50 -9.32 -34.84
C LYS A 380 6.92 -9.88 -34.93
N GLY A 381 7.17 -11.08 -34.41
CA GLY A 381 8.45 -11.77 -34.50
C GLY A 381 9.43 -11.42 -33.39
N ALA A 382 8.97 -11.03 -32.20
CA ALA A 382 9.85 -10.69 -31.06
C ALA A 382 10.85 -11.80 -30.68
N LEU A 383 10.53 -13.07 -30.96
CA LEU A 383 11.42 -14.22 -30.71
C LEU A 383 12.35 -14.57 -31.89
N ARG A 384 12.38 -13.74 -32.94
CA ARG A 384 13.05 -14.03 -34.21
C ARG A 384 13.99 -12.91 -34.63
N THR A 385 14.99 -13.29 -35.41
CA THR A 385 15.87 -12.37 -36.14
C THR A 385 15.88 -12.80 -37.61
N ASN A 386 15.51 -11.90 -38.51
CA ASN A 386 15.32 -12.19 -39.94
C ASN A 386 14.38 -13.38 -40.21
N GLY A 387 13.32 -13.54 -39.40
CA GLY A 387 12.33 -14.62 -39.52
C GLY A 387 12.77 -15.98 -38.94
N ILE A 388 14.02 -16.10 -38.50
CA ILE A 388 14.58 -17.33 -37.90
C ILE A 388 14.51 -17.21 -36.37
N PRO A 389 14.19 -18.29 -35.63
CA PRO A 389 14.26 -18.29 -34.16
C PRO A 389 15.63 -17.81 -33.67
N ASP A 390 15.62 -16.87 -32.72
CA ASP A 390 16.83 -16.28 -32.14
C ASP A 390 16.98 -16.76 -30.70
N GLN A 391 18.00 -17.59 -30.44
CA GLN A 391 18.21 -18.20 -29.13
C GLN A 391 18.40 -17.16 -28.02
N GLN A 392 19.09 -16.05 -28.30
CA GLN A 392 19.32 -15.02 -27.28
C GLN A 392 18.01 -14.33 -26.89
N LYS A 393 17.15 -14.02 -27.86
CA LYS A 393 15.83 -13.45 -27.59
C LYS A 393 14.91 -14.44 -26.89
N ILE A 394 14.98 -15.72 -27.26
CA ILE A 394 14.22 -16.79 -26.61
C ILE A 394 14.64 -16.96 -25.14
N ASP A 395 15.93 -16.99 -24.87
CA ASP A 395 16.46 -17.13 -23.51
C ASP A 395 16.11 -15.90 -22.66
N GLY A 396 16.24 -14.68 -23.20
CA GLY A 396 15.85 -13.44 -22.53
C GLY A 396 14.35 -13.39 -22.21
N ALA A 397 13.51 -13.69 -23.19
CA ALA A 397 12.06 -13.78 -23.00
C ALA A 397 11.67 -14.85 -21.98
N PHE A 398 12.33 -16.01 -21.99
CA PHE A 398 12.03 -17.06 -21.03
C PHE A 398 12.39 -16.62 -19.62
N ARG A 399 13.56 -15.99 -19.41
CA ARG A 399 13.96 -15.43 -18.11
C ARG A 399 12.95 -14.40 -17.61
N ALA A 400 12.59 -13.42 -18.43
CA ALA A 400 11.59 -12.41 -18.08
C ALA A 400 10.22 -13.02 -17.73
N ALA A 401 9.81 -14.08 -18.43
CA ALA A 401 8.58 -14.81 -18.12
C ALA A 401 8.64 -15.57 -16.77
N ILE A 402 9.81 -16.06 -16.38
CA ILE A 402 10.04 -16.67 -15.07
C ILE A 402 10.08 -15.61 -13.96
N GLU A 403 10.72 -14.47 -14.19
CA GLU A 403 10.76 -13.33 -13.26
C GLU A 403 9.34 -12.81 -12.98
N GLY A 404 8.49 -12.72 -14.00
CA GLY A 404 7.07 -12.41 -13.85
C GLY A 404 6.23 -13.53 -13.22
N ALA A 405 6.82 -14.70 -12.94
CA ALA A 405 6.20 -15.87 -12.30
C ALA A 405 4.84 -16.29 -12.89
N ASN A 406 4.69 -16.20 -14.22
CA ASN A 406 3.46 -16.55 -14.90
C ASN A 406 3.63 -17.83 -15.72
N LEU A 407 3.11 -18.95 -15.22
CA LEU A 407 3.25 -20.27 -15.87
C LEU A 407 2.76 -20.26 -17.32
N SER A 408 1.63 -19.60 -17.61
CA SER A 408 1.08 -19.59 -18.97
C SER A 408 1.99 -18.87 -19.95
N LEU A 409 2.62 -17.76 -19.54
CA LEU A 409 3.56 -17.02 -20.39
C LEU A 409 4.87 -17.78 -20.53
N ALA A 410 5.40 -18.36 -19.46
CA ALA A 410 6.60 -19.19 -19.51
C ALA A 410 6.43 -20.40 -20.46
N GLN A 411 5.30 -21.11 -20.36
CA GLN A 411 4.94 -22.19 -21.28
C GLN A 411 4.77 -21.71 -22.72
N LYS A 412 4.21 -20.52 -22.93
CA LYS A 412 4.05 -19.91 -24.25
C LYS A 412 5.41 -19.70 -24.91
N ILE A 413 6.37 -19.07 -24.22
CA ILE A 413 7.74 -18.88 -24.73
C ILE A 413 8.41 -20.23 -24.99
N TRP A 414 8.31 -21.16 -24.05
CA TRP A 414 8.85 -22.52 -24.18
C TRP A 414 8.35 -23.28 -25.40
N ASN A 415 7.06 -23.11 -25.75
CA ASN A 415 6.44 -23.76 -26.89
C ASN A 415 6.71 -23.01 -28.20
N ALA A 416 6.70 -21.68 -28.19
CA ALA A 416 6.92 -20.83 -29.36
C ALA A 416 8.33 -20.99 -29.95
N ALA A 417 9.31 -21.33 -29.11
CA ALA A 417 10.68 -21.59 -29.52
C ALA A 417 10.84 -22.91 -30.32
N GLY A 418 9.92 -23.87 -30.15
CA GLY A 418 9.94 -25.16 -30.84
C GLY A 418 11.06 -26.11 -30.37
N ALA A 419 11.14 -27.30 -30.99
CA ALA A 419 12.05 -28.37 -30.54
C ALA A 419 13.54 -28.07 -30.76
N ASN A 420 13.89 -27.14 -31.67
CA ASN A 420 15.26 -26.88 -32.10
C ASN A 420 15.91 -25.67 -31.40
N ALA A 421 15.18 -24.94 -30.55
CA ALA A 421 15.66 -23.74 -29.85
C ALA A 421 15.09 -23.69 -28.42
N ARG A 422 15.27 -24.77 -27.64
CA ARG A 422 14.77 -24.81 -26.26
C ARG A 422 15.37 -23.67 -25.43
N PRO A 423 14.59 -22.97 -24.59
CA PRO A 423 15.15 -21.98 -23.68
C PRO A 423 16.20 -22.57 -22.74
N ALA A 424 17.21 -21.79 -22.42
CA ALA A 424 18.21 -22.14 -21.42
C ALA A 424 17.56 -22.28 -20.03
N MET A 425 17.83 -23.40 -19.36
CA MET A 425 17.37 -23.69 -17.99
C MET A 425 18.33 -23.14 -16.92
N THR A 426 19.47 -22.58 -17.34
CA THR A 426 20.43 -21.90 -16.47
C THR A 426 20.81 -20.54 -17.03
N PHE A 427 21.26 -19.66 -16.16
CA PHE A 427 21.77 -18.34 -16.50
C PHE A 427 23.10 -18.08 -15.77
N PRO A 428 23.98 -17.22 -16.34
CA PRO A 428 25.19 -16.80 -15.66
C PRO A 428 24.85 -15.84 -14.50
N ASP A 429 25.19 -16.23 -13.28
CA ASP A 429 25.03 -15.48 -12.05
C ASP A 429 26.41 -15.08 -11.51
N ARG A 430 26.64 -13.78 -11.31
CA ARG A 430 27.94 -13.25 -10.85
C ARG A 430 27.99 -12.99 -9.34
N GLY A 431 26.86 -13.05 -8.63
CA GLY A 431 26.76 -12.52 -7.27
C GLY A 431 27.19 -11.05 -7.15
N ASP A 432 27.39 -10.58 -5.92
CA ASP A 432 27.81 -9.20 -5.64
C ASP A 432 29.32 -8.96 -5.85
N GLU A 433 30.11 -10.03 -5.92
CA GLU A 433 31.56 -9.94 -6.07
C GLU A 433 31.94 -9.85 -7.56
N ALA A 434 32.15 -8.64 -8.05
CA ALA A 434 32.45 -8.32 -9.46
C ALA A 434 33.66 -9.06 -10.10
N GLN A 435 34.41 -9.85 -9.34
CA GLN A 435 35.66 -10.52 -9.75
C GLN A 435 35.56 -12.05 -9.83
N SER A 436 34.50 -12.67 -9.32
CA SER A 436 34.31 -14.13 -9.39
C SER A 436 33.73 -14.56 -10.75
N PRO A 437 34.16 -15.71 -11.31
CA PRO A 437 33.59 -16.20 -12.56
C PRO A 437 32.09 -16.50 -12.36
N PRO A 438 31.22 -16.21 -13.35
CA PRO A 438 29.80 -16.44 -13.21
C PRO A 438 29.49 -17.93 -12.98
N GLN A 439 28.76 -18.23 -11.92
CA GLN A 439 28.17 -19.54 -11.68
C GLN A 439 26.99 -19.74 -12.63
N GLN A 440 26.75 -20.97 -13.08
CA GLN A 440 25.51 -21.30 -13.80
C GLN A 440 24.42 -21.62 -12.77
N SER A 441 23.47 -20.71 -12.61
CA SER A 441 22.36 -20.82 -11.68
C SER A 441 21.08 -21.23 -12.43
N PRO A 442 20.21 -22.08 -11.85
CA PRO A 442 18.97 -22.47 -12.52
C PRO A 442 17.97 -21.30 -12.55
N VAL A 443 17.19 -21.24 -13.62
CA VAL A 443 16.18 -20.18 -13.84
C VAL A 443 15.14 -20.08 -12.73
N THR A 444 14.93 -21.12 -11.91
CA THR A 444 14.07 -21.05 -10.72
C THR A 444 14.50 -19.97 -9.73
N LEU A 445 15.79 -19.62 -9.67
CA LEU A 445 16.28 -18.56 -8.80
C LEU A 445 15.92 -17.14 -9.28
N LEU A 446 15.40 -16.99 -10.51
CA LEU A 446 14.89 -15.72 -11.02
C LEU A 446 13.48 -15.38 -10.51
N LEU A 447 12.81 -16.31 -9.79
CA LEU A 447 11.51 -16.03 -9.14
C LEU A 447 11.62 -14.95 -8.04
N ALA A 448 12.83 -14.49 -7.73
CA ALA A 448 13.15 -13.50 -6.71
C ALA A 448 12.73 -12.06 -7.05
N HIS A 449 12.77 -11.67 -8.32
CA HIS A 449 13.11 -10.28 -8.64
C HIS A 449 12.05 -9.23 -8.22
N HIS A 450 10.78 -9.61 -8.02
CA HIS A 450 9.69 -8.68 -7.62
C HIS A 450 8.58 -9.35 -6.79
N ALA A 451 8.91 -10.36 -5.97
CA ALA A 451 7.91 -11.24 -5.37
C ALA A 451 6.90 -10.52 -4.44
N TYR A 452 7.22 -9.34 -3.93
CA TYR A 452 6.34 -8.52 -3.09
C TYR A 452 5.36 -7.61 -3.84
N GLU A 453 5.65 -7.32 -5.11
CA GLU A 453 4.93 -6.29 -5.89
C GLU A 453 3.93 -6.92 -6.87
N LEU A 454 4.14 -8.20 -7.23
CA LEU A 454 3.30 -8.92 -8.18
C LEU A 454 2.02 -9.46 -7.53
N LYS A 455 0.88 -8.82 -7.80
CA LYS A 455 -0.47 -9.27 -7.36
C LYS A 455 -0.83 -10.71 -7.77
N ASN A 456 -0.16 -11.29 -8.77
CA ASN A 456 -0.41 -12.64 -9.33
C ASN A 456 0.89 -13.46 -9.46
N TRP A 457 1.61 -13.64 -8.36
CA TRP A 457 2.82 -14.47 -8.31
C TRP A 457 2.47 -15.97 -8.24
N HIS A 458 2.60 -16.73 -9.34
CA HIS A 458 2.30 -18.17 -9.42
C HIS A 458 3.58 -19.03 -9.32
N ALA A 459 4.44 -18.72 -8.36
CA ALA A 459 5.77 -19.32 -8.27
C ALA A 459 5.73 -20.83 -8.00
N LEU A 460 4.76 -21.33 -7.25
CA LEU A 460 4.62 -22.77 -6.99
C LEU A 460 4.36 -23.58 -8.27
N GLU A 461 3.43 -23.12 -9.10
CA GLU A 461 3.07 -23.75 -10.37
C GLU A 461 4.24 -23.71 -11.36
N VAL A 462 4.94 -22.56 -11.44
CA VAL A 462 6.16 -22.41 -12.24
C VAL A 462 7.26 -23.34 -11.75
N THR A 463 7.49 -23.41 -10.43
CA THR A 463 8.50 -24.27 -9.81
C THR A 463 8.26 -25.75 -10.15
N LYS A 464 7.04 -26.24 -9.95
CA LYS A 464 6.66 -27.63 -10.26
C LYS A 464 6.83 -27.95 -11.74
N TRP A 465 6.50 -27.01 -12.60
CA TRP A 465 6.67 -27.18 -14.04
C TRP A 465 8.14 -27.25 -14.44
N LEU A 466 8.99 -26.35 -13.93
CA LEU A 466 10.43 -26.34 -14.17
C LEU A 466 11.13 -27.59 -13.61
N GLU A 467 10.73 -28.05 -12.42
CA GLU A 467 11.19 -29.32 -11.85
C GLU A 467 10.83 -30.50 -12.75
N GLY A 468 9.62 -30.53 -13.31
CA GLY A 468 9.20 -31.52 -14.30
C GLY A 468 10.04 -31.50 -15.59
N LEU A 469 10.70 -30.38 -15.89
CA LEU A 469 11.67 -30.23 -16.98
C LEU A 469 13.11 -30.59 -16.57
N GLY A 470 13.33 -31.01 -15.31
CA GLY A 470 14.62 -31.42 -14.78
C GLY A 470 15.42 -30.30 -14.11
N CYS A 471 14.78 -29.18 -13.75
CA CYS A 471 15.44 -28.10 -13.01
C CYS A 471 15.77 -28.54 -11.57
N ASP A 472 17.01 -28.29 -11.12
CA ASP A 472 17.46 -28.64 -9.78
C ASP A 472 17.01 -27.59 -8.75
N LEU A 473 16.08 -27.97 -7.87
CA LEU A 473 15.57 -27.12 -6.79
C LEU A 473 16.55 -26.98 -5.61
N ARG A 474 17.61 -27.80 -5.54
CA ARG A 474 18.63 -27.75 -4.46
C ARG A 474 19.80 -26.83 -4.77
N ALA A 475 19.89 -26.34 -6.00
CA ALA A 475 20.89 -25.39 -6.38
C ALA A 475 20.73 -24.06 -5.62
N HIS A 476 21.82 -23.31 -5.58
CA HIS A 476 21.88 -21.99 -5.00
C HIS A 476 22.63 -21.04 -5.92
N GLY A 477 22.34 -19.75 -5.79
CA GLY A 477 23.06 -18.68 -6.47
C GLY A 477 24.50 -18.56 -5.98
N ALA A 478 25.24 -17.64 -6.60
CA ALA A 478 26.62 -17.34 -6.27
C ALA A 478 26.80 -16.83 -4.82
N ASP A 479 25.76 -16.20 -4.26
CA ASP A 479 25.71 -15.72 -2.87
C ASP A 479 25.11 -16.77 -1.90
N GLY A 480 24.88 -18.00 -2.36
CA GLY A 480 24.27 -19.07 -1.57
C GLY A 480 22.75 -19.01 -1.48
N THR A 481 22.10 -18.02 -2.09
CA THR A 481 20.64 -17.88 -2.08
C THR A 481 19.97 -19.08 -2.76
N THR A 482 19.09 -19.76 -2.04
CA THR A 482 18.30 -20.90 -2.56
C THR A 482 16.88 -20.45 -2.91
N LEU A 483 16.14 -21.30 -3.64
CA LEU A 483 14.72 -21.07 -3.89
C LEU A 483 13.89 -20.96 -2.59
N LEU A 484 14.34 -21.58 -1.49
CA LEU A 484 13.68 -21.46 -0.20
C LEU A 484 13.87 -20.07 0.43
N HIS A 485 15.00 -19.39 0.20
CA HIS A 485 15.18 -18.00 0.62
C HIS A 485 14.20 -17.10 -0.10
N ILE A 486 14.12 -17.23 -1.44
CA ILE A 486 13.19 -16.48 -2.30
C ILE A 486 11.74 -16.69 -1.88
N ALA A 487 11.35 -17.95 -1.64
CA ALA A 487 9.99 -18.28 -1.21
C ALA A 487 9.67 -17.72 0.19
N ALA A 488 10.66 -17.71 1.09
CA ALA A 488 10.49 -17.20 2.44
C ALA A 488 10.37 -15.67 2.46
N GLU A 489 11.25 -15.00 1.71
CA GLU A 489 11.27 -13.57 1.45
C GLU A 489 9.87 -13.12 1.00
N ALA A 490 9.38 -13.67 -0.10
CA ALA A 490 8.08 -13.38 -0.65
C ALA A 490 6.85 -13.76 0.21
N GLY A 491 7.04 -14.48 1.32
CA GLY A 491 5.95 -14.93 2.18
C GLY A 491 5.04 -16.02 1.60
N ASP A 492 5.43 -16.71 0.52
CA ASP A 492 4.62 -17.79 -0.08
C ASP A 492 4.73 -19.08 0.72
N ALA A 493 3.85 -19.16 1.72
CA ALA A 493 3.64 -20.31 2.58
C ALA A 493 3.43 -21.65 1.82
N LYS A 494 2.84 -21.63 0.61
CA LYS A 494 2.60 -22.87 -0.15
C LYS A 494 3.89 -23.34 -0.82
N LEU A 495 4.67 -22.42 -1.41
CA LEU A 495 5.97 -22.73 -1.99
C LEU A 495 6.97 -23.15 -0.91
N VAL A 496 7.04 -22.42 0.22
CA VAL A 496 7.89 -22.80 1.36
C VAL A 496 7.57 -24.22 1.82
N ARG A 497 6.30 -24.55 2.05
CA ARG A 497 5.88 -25.91 2.42
C ARG A 497 6.31 -26.95 1.39
N TYR A 498 6.07 -26.68 0.11
CA TYR A 498 6.47 -27.58 -0.98
C TYR A 498 7.98 -27.86 -0.97
N LEU A 499 8.81 -26.83 -0.83
CA LEU A 499 10.27 -26.96 -0.83
C LEU A 499 10.79 -27.74 0.39
N LEU A 500 10.18 -27.52 1.57
CA LEU A 500 10.47 -28.29 2.77
C LEU A 500 10.07 -29.76 2.61
N ASP A 501 8.91 -30.04 1.99
CA ASP A 501 8.46 -31.41 1.68
C ASP A 501 9.42 -32.12 0.68
N GLN A 502 10.09 -31.37 -0.20
CA GLN A 502 11.16 -31.88 -1.06
C GLN A 502 12.49 -32.12 -0.30
N GLY A 503 12.55 -31.85 1.00
CA GLY A 503 13.74 -32.05 1.83
C GLY A 503 14.83 -31.01 1.58
N ILE A 504 14.48 -29.81 1.10
CA ILE A 504 15.44 -28.70 1.00
C ILE A 504 15.80 -28.23 2.40
N ASN A 505 17.10 -28.14 2.68
CA ASN A 505 17.58 -27.77 4.01
C ASN A 505 17.26 -26.30 4.33
N PRO A 506 16.44 -26.02 5.37
CA PRO A 506 16.11 -24.65 5.74
C PRO A 506 17.27 -23.87 6.37
N SER A 507 18.34 -24.57 6.76
CA SER A 507 19.58 -24.01 7.31
C SER A 507 20.67 -23.76 6.27
N THR A 508 20.40 -23.95 4.98
CA THR A 508 21.36 -23.55 3.94
C THR A 508 21.65 -22.06 4.09
N HIS A 509 22.93 -21.70 4.16
CA HIS A 509 23.38 -20.34 4.39
C HIS A 509 23.38 -19.58 3.06
N GLY A 510 22.41 -18.70 2.86
CA GLY A 510 22.42 -17.72 1.77
C GLY A 510 23.15 -16.43 2.17
N ARG A 511 22.88 -15.37 1.43
CA ARG A 511 23.50 -14.04 1.62
C ARG A 511 23.42 -13.49 3.04
N TYR A 512 22.29 -13.71 3.72
CA TYR A 512 22.01 -13.18 5.07
C TYR A 512 21.84 -14.27 6.13
N GLY A 513 22.31 -15.48 5.84
CA GLY A 513 22.08 -16.66 6.65
C GLY A 513 20.89 -17.51 6.14
N PRO A 514 20.27 -18.32 7.00
CA PRO A 514 19.14 -19.19 6.64
C PRO A 514 17.92 -18.43 6.10
N ALA A 515 17.04 -19.12 5.38
CA ALA A 515 15.79 -18.57 4.84
C ALA A 515 14.87 -17.93 5.90
N LEU A 516 14.99 -18.37 7.16
CA LEU A 516 14.27 -17.77 8.29
C LEU A 516 14.65 -16.30 8.53
N GLY A 517 15.85 -15.87 8.13
CA GLY A 517 16.27 -14.47 8.24
C GLY A 517 15.64 -13.54 7.20
N ALA A 518 15.06 -14.10 6.12
CA ALA A 518 14.49 -13.34 5.01
C ALA A 518 12.96 -13.19 5.09
N THR A 519 12.27 -13.96 5.93
CA THR A 519 10.78 -13.96 5.94
C THR A 519 10.18 -12.71 6.59
N HIS A 520 9.10 -12.22 5.97
CA HIS A 520 8.22 -11.18 6.50
C HIS A 520 6.83 -11.72 6.93
N SER A 521 6.68 -13.04 6.97
CA SER A 521 5.43 -13.72 7.34
C SER A 521 5.61 -14.60 8.57
N GLU A 522 4.74 -14.42 9.57
CA GLU A 522 4.70 -15.27 10.77
C GLU A 522 4.44 -16.74 10.40
N ASP A 523 3.58 -17.01 9.41
CA ASP A 523 3.27 -18.37 8.97
C ASP A 523 4.48 -19.07 8.35
N VAL A 524 5.21 -18.38 7.48
CA VAL A 524 6.47 -18.89 6.91
C VAL A 524 7.52 -19.10 7.99
N ALA A 525 7.67 -18.13 8.91
CA ALA A 525 8.59 -18.22 10.02
C ALA A 525 8.32 -19.47 10.88
N MET A 526 7.04 -19.72 11.21
CA MET A 526 6.65 -20.92 11.94
C MET A 526 7.00 -22.21 11.19
N MET A 527 6.75 -22.28 9.88
CA MET A 527 7.11 -23.47 9.08
C MET A 527 8.62 -23.75 9.09
N LEU A 528 9.44 -22.71 8.95
CA LEU A 528 10.89 -22.85 8.96
C LEU A 528 11.44 -23.23 10.35
N LEU A 529 10.88 -22.68 11.42
CA LEU A 529 11.22 -23.05 12.80
C LEU A 529 10.84 -24.52 13.10
N GLU A 530 9.65 -24.94 12.69
CA GLU A 530 9.16 -26.32 12.84
C GLU A 530 9.95 -27.32 11.99
N ALA A 531 10.48 -26.89 10.84
CA ALA A 531 11.42 -27.66 10.02
C ALA A 531 12.82 -27.77 10.64
N GLY A 532 13.07 -27.12 11.78
CA GLY A 532 14.27 -27.31 12.58
C GLY A 532 15.45 -26.41 12.21
N THR A 533 15.19 -25.26 11.56
CA THR A 533 16.22 -24.26 11.20
C THR A 533 17.17 -23.97 12.37
N ASP A 534 18.47 -24.16 12.14
CA ASP A 534 19.55 -23.71 13.01
C ASP A 534 19.72 -22.19 12.92
N MET A 535 19.25 -21.47 13.95
CA MET A 535 19.34 -20.01 14.03
C MET A 535 20.73 -19.51 14.38
N SER A 536 21.64 -20.37 14.85
CA SER A 536 23.03 -19.96 15.13
C SER A 536 23.79 -19.56 13.86
N LEU A 537 23.28 -19.95 12.69
CA LEU A 537 23.80 -19.60 11.37
C LEU A 537 23.36 -18.20 10.91
N MET A 538 22.49 -17.51 11.67
CA MET A 538 22.18 -16.10 11.43
C MET A 538 23.31 -15.21 11.97
N ASN A 539 23.47 -14.02 11.38
CA ASN A 539 24.56 -13.08 11.70
C ASN A 539 24.69 -12.74 13.19
N ASP A 540 23.59 -12.77 13.95
CA ASP A 540 23.55 -12.46 15.38
C ASP A 540 22.88 -13.56 16.22
N ALA A 541 22.93 -14.80 15.74
CA ALA A 541 22.30 -15.96 16.39
C ALA A 541 20.78 -15.79 16.66
N GLY A 542 20.09 -14.98 15.84
CA GLY A 542 18.64 -14.82 15.86
C GLY A 542 18.13 -13.75 16.83
N ASP A 543 18.99 -12.83 17.28
CA ASP A 543 18.59 -11.70 18.12
C ASP A 543 17.77 -10.68 17.33
N SER A 544 18.20 -10.31 16.13
CA SER A 544 17.46 -9.42 15.23
C SER A 544 16.15 -10.05 14.80
N PHE A 545 16.13 -11.36 14.52
CA PHE A 545 14.90 -12.08 14.19
C PHE A 545 13.86 -12.01 15.32
N ARG A 546 14.28 -12.16 16.58
CA ARG A 546 13.37 -12.03 17.73
C ARG A 546 12.83 -10.60 17.86
N LYS A 547 13.69 -9.58 17.76
CA LYS A 547 13.27 -8.17 17.80
C LYS A 547 12.30 -7.84 16.67
N PHE A 548 12.59 -8.32 15.46
CA PHE A 548 11.72 -8.16 14.30
C PHE A 548 10.37 -8.85 14.52
N SER A 549 10.36 -10.04 15.11
CA SER A 549 9.12 -10.76 15.47
C SER A 549 8.30 -10.01 16.53
N GLU A 550 8.94 -9.36 17.51
CA GLU A 550 8.26 -8.52 18.51
C GLU A 550 7.66 -7.26 17.88
N TYR A 551 8.43 -6.59 17.02
CA TYR A 551 8.01 -5.41 16.28
C TYR A 551 6.80 -5.70 15.39
N ASN A 552 6.79 -6.83 14.70
CA ASN A 552 5.66 -7.26 13.85
C ASN A 552 4.57 -8.02 14.63
N HIS A 553 4.62 -8.04 15.97
CA HIS A 553 3.60 -8.65 16.83
C HIS A 553 3.38 -10.17 16.67
N TRP A 554 4.38 -10.92 16.19
CA TRP A 554 4.33 -12.36 15.88
C TRP A 554 4.24 -13.27 17.12
N ALA A 555 3.05 -13.37 17.70
CA ALA A 555 2.82 -14.10 18.95
C ALA A 555 3.26 -15.57 18.92
N ARG A 556 3.05 -16.30 17.81
CA ARG A 556 3.40 -17.72 17.73
C ARG A 556 4.91 -17.92 17.68
N VAL A 557 5.61 -17.07 16.93
CA VAL A 557 7.08 -17.11 16.85
C VAL A 557 7.69 -16.78 18.21
N ILE A 558 7.23 -15.72 18.89
CA ILE A 558 7.73 -15.38 20.23
C ILE A 558 7.46 -16.53 21.22
N ALA A 559 6.25 -17.09 21.23
CA ALA A 559 5.91 -18.22 22.09
C ALA A 559 6.74 -19.48 21.77
N TRP A 560 7.11 -19.70 20.51
CA TRP A 560 7.98 -20.79 20.10
C TRP A 560 9.41 -20.57 20.59
N LEU A 561 9.96 -19.37 20.41
CA LEU A 561 11.32 -19.01 20.83
C LEU A 561 11.50 -19.15 22.33
N ASP A 562 10.52 -18.70 23.12
CA ASP A 562 10.55 -18.79 24.59
C ASP A 562 10.55 -20.24 25.09
N LYS A 563 9.93 -21.16 24.33
CA LYS A 563 9.93 -22.60 24.63
C LYS A 563 11.20 -23.32 24.18
N HIS A 564 11.98 -22.73 23.26
CA HIS A 564 13.16 -23.35 22.67
C HIS A 564 14.40 -22.45 22.79
N PRO A 565 14.85 -22.07 24.00
CA PRO A 565 15.97 -21.14 24.17
C PRO A 565 17.30 -21.66 23.58
N ASP A 566 17.46 -22.98 23.47
CA ASP A 566 18.67 -23.61 22.92
C ASP A 566 18.72 -23.63 21.39
N SER A 567 17.63 -23.27 20.69
CA SER A 567 17.58 -23.23 19.22
C SER A 567 18.52 -22.19 18.58
N ARG A 568 19.09 -21.31 19.41
CA ARG A 568 20.10 -20.29 19.06
C ARG A 568 21.54 -20.80 19.18
N LYS A 569 21.74 -22.01 19.72
CA LYS A 569 23.05 -22.64 19.84
C LYS A 569 23.26 -23.55 18.64
N ALA A 570 24.50 -23.61 18.14
CA ALA A 570 24.87 -24.51 17.04
C ALA A 570 24.47 -25.96 17.37
N LYS A 571 23.80 -26.61 16.41
CA LYS A 571 23.33 -28.00 16.54
C LYS A 571 24.42 -29.02 16.21
#